data_AF-A0A1F9CQK5-F1
#
_entry.id   AF-A0A1F9CQK5-F1
#
_cell.length_a   1.000
_cell.length_b   1.000
_cell.length_c   1.000
_cell.angle_alpha   90.00
_cell.angle_beta   90.00
_cell.angle_gamma   90.00
#
_symmetry.space_group_name_H-M   'P 1'
#
loop_
_entity.id
_entity.type
_entity.pdbx_description
1 polymer ?
#
loop_
_entity_poly.entity_id
_entity_poly.type
_entity_poly.pdbx_seq_one_letter_code
_entity_poly.pdbx_strand_id
1 'polypeptide(L)'
;MKFIIALVTVMMVKTVPALASSGQETMGPSLLLLLFFGFGALIVVCQLIPSLVLFCSMMKGLFGKAVKNPMPVIDEKKETV
;
A
#
# COMPACT_ATOMS: atom_id res chain seq x y z
N MET A 1 2.61 14.28 -3.65
CA MET A 1 3.89 13.82 -4.24
C MET A 1 4.90 13.29 -3.23
N LYS A 2 5.08 13.91 -2.04
CA LYS A 2 6.09 13.48 -1.05
C LYS A 2 5.90 12.05 -0.50
N PHE A 3 4.65 11.60 -0.32
CA PHE A 3 4.31 10.26 0.21
C PHE A 3 4.62 9.10 -0.76
N ILE A 4 4.40 9.31 -2.06
CA ILE A 4 4.64 8.28 -3.09
C ILE A 4 6.16 8.03 -3.22
N ILE A 5 6.95 9.10 -3.17
CA ILE A 5 8.41 9.03 -3.21
C ILE A 5 8.95 8.28 -1.98
N ALA A 6 8.45 8.58 -0.77
CA ALA A 6 8.84 7.86 0.44
C ALA A 6 8.49 6.36 0.39
N LEU A 7 7.34 6.00 -0.19
CA LEU A 7 6.91 4.61 -0.36
C LEU A 7 7.81 3.84 -1.34
N VAL A 8 8.20 4.47 -2.45
CA VAL A 8 9.14 3.91 -3.44
C VAL A 8 10.54 3.75 -2.85
N THR A 9 11.01 4.71 -2.05
CA THR A 9 12.33 4.63 -1.39
C THR A 9 12.38 3.51 -0.35
N VAL A 10 11.32 3.25 0.41
CA VAL A 10 11.26 2.14 1.38
C VAL A 10 11.30 0.76 0.70
N MET A 11 10.69 0.62 -0.48
CA MET A 11 10.74 -0.63 -1.26
C MET A 11 12.16 -0.96 -1.76
N MET A 12 12.97 0.06 -2.08
CA MET A 12 14.35 -0.11 -2.57
C MET A 12 15.36 -0.51 -1.49
N VAL A 13 15.04 -0.30 -0.21
CA VAL A 13 15.94 -0.63 0.93
C VAL A 13 15.88 -2.11 1.34
N LYS A 14 14.96 -2.91 0.76
CA LYS A 14 14.63 -4.26 1.25
C LYS A 14 15.16 -5.44 0.43
N THR A 15 16.32 -5.33 -0.22
CA THR A 15 16.97 -6.52 -0.80
C THR A 15 18.48 -6.49 -0.63
N VAL A 16 18.96 -6.98 0.52
CA VAL A 16 20.33 -7.50 0.64
C VAL A 16 20.19 -8.99 0.97
N PRO A 17 20.50 -9.92 0.05
CA PRO A 17 20.53 -11.33 0.38
C PRO A 17 21.73 -11.56 1.31
N ALA A 18 21.46 -12.04 2.53
CA ALA A 18 22.49 -12.51 3.45
C ALA A 18 23.00 -13.87 2.94
N LEU A 19 23.97 -13.84 2.03
CA LEU A 19 24.73 -15.02 1.61
C LEU A 19 25.73 -15.38 2.71
N ALA A 20 25.50 -16.47 3.45
CA ALA A 20 26.53 -17.33 4.04
C ALA A 20 25.92 -18.46 4.89
N SER A 21 26.06 -19.71 4.44
CA SER A 21 27.10 -20.61 4.97
C SER A 21 26.94 -22.00 4.33
N SER A 22 27.85 -22.35 3.43
CA SER A 22 28.08 -23.73 2.99
C SER A 22 28.74 -24.48 4.15
N GLY A 23 27.96 -25.03 5.07
CA GLY A 23 28.54 -25.72 6.23
C GLY A 23 27.54 -26.35 7.17
N GLN A 24 27.62 -27.68 7.23
CA GLN A 24 27.10 -28.61 8.22
C GLN A 24 25.63 -29.04 8.17
N GLU A 25 25.50 -30.33 7.85
CA GLU A 25 24.47 -31.24 8.29
C GLU A 25 23.93 -30.92 9.70
N THR A 26 22.78 -30.29 9.77
CA THR A 26 21.96 -30.30 10.97
C THR A 26 20.55 -30.55 10.49
N MET A 27 19.98 -31.65 10.98
CA MET A 27 18.61 -32.08 10.70
C MET A 27 17.63 -31.03 11.24
N GLY A 28 17.41 -29.94 10.50
CA GLY A 28 16.50 -28.87 10.89
C GLY A 28 16.77 -27.56 10.15
N PRO A 29 15.75 -26.70 9.94
CA PRO A 29 15.95 -25.38 9.38
C PRO A 29 16.89 -24.57 10.28
N SER A 30 18.01 -24.11 9.72
CA SER A 30 18.99 -23.31 10.44
C SER A 30 18.31 -22.09 11.08
N LEU A 31 18.69 -21.75 12.32
CA LEU A 31 18.16 -20.59 13.05
C LEU A 31 18.19 -19.32 12.18
N LEU A 32 19.28 -19.12 11.42
CA LEU A 32 19.41 -18.01 10.48
C LEU A 32 18.33 -18.00 9.39
N LEU A 33 17.94 -19.17 8.88
CA LEU A 33 16.89 -19.31 7.86
C LEU A 33 15.51 -18.99 8.45
N LEU A 34 15.22 -19.49 9.66
CA LEU A 34 13.99 -19.20 10.39
C LEU A 34 13.88 -17.71 10.71
N LEU A 35 14.95 -17.09 11.18
CA LEU A 35 14.98 -15.67 11.55
C LEU A 35 14.87 -14.77 10.31
N PHE A 36 15.55 -15.12 9.21
CA PHE A 36 15.48 -14.38 7.95
C PHE A 36 14.06 -14.43 7.37
N PHE A 37 13.49 -15.63 7.25
CA PHE A 37 12.15 -15.80 6.69
C PHE A 37 11.06 -15.25 7.62
N GLY A 38 11.17 -15.48 8.92
CA GLY A 38 10.25 -14.95 9.93
C GLY A 38 10.28 -13.42 10.00
N PHE A 39 11.45 -12.80 9.98
CA PHE A 39 11.57 -11.34 9.93
C PHE A 39 11.04 -10.76 8.62
N GLY A 40 11.34 -11.40 7.48
CA GLY A 40 10.78 -11.04 6.19
C GLY A 40 9.26 -11.11 6.15
N ALA A 41 8.68 -12.19 6.66
CA ALA A 41 7.24 -12.37 6.79
C ALA A 41 6.61 -11.32 7.72
N LEU A 42 7.26 -10.99 8.84
CA LEU A 42 6.78 -9.97 9.78
C LEU A 42 6.71 -8.59 9.13
N ILE A 43 7.68 -8.23 8.28
CA ILE A 43 7.67 -6.98 7.51
C ILE A 43 6.51 -6.97 6.52
N VAL A 44 6.28 -8.07 5.80
CA VAL A 44 5.15 -8.20 4.86
C VAL A 44 3.83 -8.05 5.58
N VAL A 45 3.68 -8.61 6.79
CA VAL A 45 2.46 -8.45 7.61
C VAL A 45 2.30 -7.02 8.11
N CYS A 46 3.38 -6.38 8.60
CA CYS A 46 3.33 -5.00 9.06
C CYS A 46 2.91 -4.01 7.97
N GLN A 47 3.24 -4.26 6.69
CA GLN A 47 2.79 -3.43 5.57
C GLN A 47 1.37 -3.76 5.06
N LEU A 48 0.72 -4.83 5.56
CA LEU A 48 -0.67 -5.12 5.18
C LEU A 48 -1.62 -4.02 5.66
N ILE A 49 -1.36 -3.43 6.83
CA ILE A 49 -2.17 -2.34 7.38
C ILE A 49 -2.19 -1.12 6.44
N PRO A 50 -1.05 -0.53 6.04
CA PRO A 50 -1.05 0.59 5.10
C PRO A 50 -1.62 0.21 3.72
N SER A 51 -1.43 -1.04 3.28
CA SER A 51 -1.99 -1.55 2.02
C SER A 51 -3.52 -1.65 2.06
N LEU A 52 -4.08 -2.18 3.15
CA LEU A 52 -5.52 -2.27 3.39
C LEU A 52 -6.17 -0.89 3.47
N VAL A 53 -5.52 0.07 4.13
CA VAL A 53 -6.01 1.44 4.22
C VAL A 53 -6.13 2.08 2.83
N LEU A 54 -5.10 1.94 1.98
CA LEU A 54 -5.15 2.43 0.60
C LEU A 54 -6.22 1.71 -0.24
N PHE A 55 -6.31 0.39 -0.10
CA PHE A 55 -7.29 -0.43 -0.81
C PHE A 55 -8.72 -0.03 -0.46
N CYS A 56 -9.03 0.11 0.84
CA CYS A 56 -10.34 0.58 1.30
C CYS A 56 -10.62 2.01 0.83
N SER A 57 -9.62 2.89 0.79
CA SER A 57 -9.79 4.26 0.27
C SER A 57 -10.15 4.27 -1.22
N MET A 58 -9.55 3.38 -2.02
CA MET A 58 -9.89 3.23 -3.44
C MET A 58 -11.29 2.64 -3.63
N MET A 59 -11.67 1.62 -2.86
CA MET A 59 -13.03 1.08 -2.90
C MET A 59 -14.07 2.15 -2.56
N LYS A 60 -13.84 2.96 -1.52
CA LYS A 60 -14.74 4.08 -1.16
C LYS A 60 -14.81 5.15 -2.25
N GLY A 61 -13.74 5.37 -2.99
CA GLY A 61 -13.72 6.27 -4.15
C GLY A 61 -14.50 5.72 -5.35
N LEU A 62 -14.42 4.41 -5.60
CA LEU A 62 -15.12 3.75 -6.70
C LEU A 62 -16.63 3.62 -6.45
N PHE A 63 -17.04 3.37 -5.20
CA PHE A 63 -18.45 3.28 -4.79
C PHE A 63 -19.01 4.59 -4.23
N GLY A 64 -18.21 5.66 -4.21
CA GLY A 64 -18.63 6.98 -3.79
C GLY A 64 -19.64 7.53 -4.80
N LYS A 65 -20.86 7.83 -4.33
CA LYS A 65 -21.90 8.46 -5.15
C LYS A 65 -21.30 9.70 -5.79
N ALA A 66 -21.26 9.75 -7.12
CA ALA A 66 -21.02 10.99 -7.83
C ALA A 66 -21.97 12.01 -7.24
N VAL A 67 -21.42 13.04 -6.58
CA VAL A 67 -22.20 14.21 -6.21
C VAL A 67 -22.70 14.75 -7.54
N LYS A 68 -23.95 14.38 -7.89
CA LYS A 68 -24.74 15.17 -8.81
C LYS A 68 -24.91 16.48 -8.05
N ASN A 69 -24.04 17.44 -8.31
CA ASN A 69 -24.45 18.81 -8.17
C ASN A 69 -25.56 18.93 -9.23
N PRO A 70 -26.86 18.98 -8.87
CA PRO A 70 -27.82 19.43 -9.86
C PRO A 70 -27.29 20.77 -10.36
N MET A 71 -27.09 20.87 -11.67
CA MET A 71 -26.71 22.11 -12.32
C MET A 71 -27.53 23.26 -11.71
N PRO A 72 -26.91 24.40 -11.37
CA PRO A 72 -27.68 25.60 -11.08
C PRO A 72 -28.53 25.90 -12.31
N VAL A 73 -29.84 25.72 -12.18
CA VAL A 73 -30.81 26.23 -13.15
C VAL A 73 -30.62 27.74 -13.10
N ILE A 74 -30.01 28.28 -14.15
CA ILE A 74 -30.08 29.71 -14.43
C ILE A 74 -31.55 29.95 -14.78
N ASP A 75 -32.35 30.34 -13.79
CA ASP A 75 -33.63 30.99 -14.05
C ASP A 75 -33.31 32.32 -14.72
N GLU A 76 -33.24 32.29 -16.06
CA GLU A 76 -33.21 33.49 -16.89
C GLU A 76 -34.57 34.18 -16.70
N LYS A 77 -34.60 35.08 -15.72
CA LYS A 77 -35.70 36.01 -15.46
C LYS A 77 -35.99 36.73 -16.77
N LYS A 78 -37.10 36.35 -17.39
CA LYS A 78 -37.77 37.05 -18.49
C LYS A 78 -37.86 38.54 -18.14
N GLU A 79 -36.95 39.35 -18.67
CA GLU A 79 -37.09 40.79 -18.71
C GLU A 79 -37.87 41.12 -19.98
N THR A 80 -39.19 41.14 -19.82
CA THR A 80 -40.11 41.71 -20.79
C THR A 80 -40.45 43.14 -20.39
N VAL A 81 -40.42 43.99 -21.41
CA VAL A 81 -40.97 45.35 -21.53
C VAL A 81 -39.99 46.48 -21.25
#